data_AF-A0A7C5QY59-F1
#
_entry.id   AF-A0A7C5QY59-F1
#
_cell.length_a   1.000
_cell.length_b   1.000
_cell.length_c   1.000
_cell.angle_alpha   90.00
_cell.angle_beta   90.00
_cell.angle_gamma   90.00
#
_symmetry.space_group_name_H-M   'P 1'
#
loop_
_entity.id
_entity.type
_entity.pdbx_description
1 polymer ?
#
loop_
_entity_poly.entity_id
_entity_poly.type
_entity_poly.pdbx_seq_one_letter_code
_entity_poly.pdbx_strand_id
1 'polypeptide(L)'
;MRFTLSVIFSAVILAVLVSLGLWQVRRLAWKEAYLADLQARIAAAPVELPARPDPARDQYLPVEVSGTLSGEGLQVLASTRDAGAGYRIIRVLETDGGRRVMADLGFESIESHEKPRLTGPIRVIGNLHWPDEVDSWTPAPEPDKGLFFARDVPVLADALGTEPLLIVARATEPPVAGVQPLPVSTESIPNRHLEYVFTWFAFAFIWSVISFVMLRRIRLKRTRPQKGT
;
A
#
# COMPACT_ATOMS: atom_id res chain seq x y z
N MET A 1 -38.64 0.98 -37.29
CA MET A 1 -38.31 0.12 -36.13
C MET A 1 -36.83 -0.24 -36.04
N ARG A 2 -36.21 -0.87 -37.04
CA ARG A 2 -34.78 -1.28 -36.97
C ARG A 2 -33.78 -0.14 -36.77
N PHE A 3 -33.92 0.98 -37.49
CA PHE A 3 -33.00 2.13 -37.38
C PHE A 3 -33.07 2.83 -36.01
N THR A 4 -34.27 3.07 -35.50
CA THR A 4 -34.48 3.68 -34.18
C THR A 4 -33.92 2.81 -33.05
N LEU A 5 -34.09 1.48 -33.14
CA LEU A 5 -33.50 0.55 -32.18
C LEU A 5 -31.96 0.62 -32.17
N SER A 6 -31.32 0.69 -33.34
CA SER A 6 -29.86 0.83 -33.44
C SER A 6 -29.35 2.15 -32.85
N VAL A 7 -30.07 3.25 -33.07
CA VAL A 7 -29.70 4.56 -32.47
C VAL A 7 -29.78 4.52 -30.95
N ILE A 8 -30.87 3.98 -30.41
CA ILE A 8 -31.05 3.85 -28.96
C ILE A 8 -29.96 2.96 -28.37
N PHE A 9 -29.68 1.81 -28.99
CA PHE A 9 -28.64 0.90 -28.53
C PHE A 9 -27.25 1.55 -28.51
N SER A 10 -26.85 2.22 -29.60
CA SER A 10 -25.58 2.95 -29.65
C SER A 10 -25.49 4.05 -28.59
N ALA A 11 -26.58 4.78 -28.36
CA ALA A 11 -26.64 5.84 -27.35
C ALA A 11 -26.51 5.28 -25.92
N VAL A 12 -27.15 4.15 -25.62
CA VAL A 12 -27.03 3.47 -24.32
C VAL A 12 -25.59 3.03 -24.06
N ILE A 13 -24.94 2.40 -25.03
CA ILE A 13 -23.53 1.98 -24.87
C ILE A 13 -22.62 3.19 -24.65
N LEU A 14 -22.80 4.27 -25.43
CA LEU A 14 -22.02 5.49 -25.25
C LEU A 14 -22.24 6.08 -23.84
N ALA A 15 -23.48 6.14 -23.38
CA ALA A 15 -23.82 6.64 -22.05
C ALA A 15 -23.14 5.81 -20.95
N VAL A 16 -23.08 4.49 -21.08
CA VAL A 16 -22.36 3.61 -20.14
C VAL A 16 -20.86 3.90 -20.15
N LEU A 17 -20.22 3.96 -21.32
CA LEU A 17 -18.77 4.21 -21.43
C LEU A 17 -18.37 5.57 -20.84
N VAL A 18 -19.14 6.62 -21.13
CA VAL A 18 -18.94 7.95 -20.54
C VAL A 18 -19.16 7.93 -19.03
N SER A 19 -20.20 7.23 -18.56
CA SER A 19 -20.48 7.11 -17.12
C SER A 19 -19.35 6.40 -16.37
N LEU A 20 -18.75 5.36 -16.97
CA LEU A 20 -17.57 4.68 -16.43
C LEU A 20 -16.35 5.60 -16.40
N GLY A 21 -16.11 6.38 -17.46
CA GLY A 21 -15.04 7.39 -17.48
C GLY A 21 -15.19 8.42 -16.37
N LEU A 22 -16.40 8.97 -16.20
CA LEU A 22 -16.70 9.92 -15.11
C LEU A 22 -16.58 9.29 -13.73
N TRP A 23 -16.98 8.03 -13.57
CA TRP A 23 -16.77 7.30 -12.33
C TRP A 23 -15.29 7.15 -12.01
N GLN A 24 -14.44 6.81 -12.98
CA GLN A 24 -13.00 6.71 -12.77
C GLN A 24 -12.37 8.05 -12.37
N VAL A 25 -12.82 9.18 -12.93
CA VAL A 25 -12.35 10.52 -12.51
C VAL A 25 -12.69 10.78 -11.03
N ARG A 26 -13.95 10.53 -10.63
CA ARG A 26 -14.36 10.68 -9.22
C ARG A 26 -13.59 9.73 -8.31
N ARG A 27 -13.35 8.50 -8.76
CA ARG A 27 -12.62 7.49 -8.00
C ARG A 27 -11.14 7.85 -7.84
N LEU A 28 -10.52 8.42 -8.87
CA LEU A 28 -9.16 8.96 -8.82
C LEU A 28 -9.06 10.04 -7.74
N ALA A 29 -9.91 11.07 -7.82
CA ALA A 29 -9.90 12.19 -6.86
C ALA A 29 -10.15 11.70 -5.42
N TRP A 30 -11.09 10.78 -5.22
CA TRP A 30 -11.32 10.15 -3.92
C TRP A 30 -10.08 9.41 -3.41
N LYS A 31 -9.42 8.61 -4.28
CA LYS A 31 -8.25 7.82 -3.90
C LYS A 31 -7.07 8.71 -3.57
N GLU A 32 -6.84 9.78 -4.34
CA GLU A 32 -5.80 10.77 -4.09
C GLU A 32 -6.01 11.47 -2.75
N ALA A 33 -7.23 11.93 -2.45
CA ALA A 33 -7.55 12.54 -1.17
C ALA A 33 -7.32 11.59 0.02
N TYR A 34 -7.72 10.32 -0.13
CA TYR A 34 -7.48 9.28 0.87
C TYR A 34 -5.99 9.04 1.13
N LEU A 35 -5.18 8.91 0.07
CA LEU A 35 -3.74 8.70 0.19
C LEU A 35 -3.05 9.94 0.79
N ALA A 36 -3.50 11.14 0.44
CA ALA A 36 -2.99 12.38 1.02
C ALA A 36 -3.26 12.48 2.53
N ASP A 37 -4.47 12.15 2.99
CA ASP A 37 -4.79 12.09 4.42
C ASP A 37 -3.89 11.07 5.15
N LEU A 38 -3.74 9.88 4.57
CA LEU A 38 -2.90 8.82 5.14
C LEU A 38 -1.42 9.24 5.23
N GLN A 39 -0.89 9.84 4.17
CA GLN A 39 0.49 10.36 4.15
C GLN A 39 0.69 11.47 5.18
N ALA A 40 -0.29 12.37 5.33
CA ALA A 40 -0.24 13.44 6.33
C ALA A 40 -0.22 12.88 7.76
N ARG A 41 -0.99 11.83 8.04
CA ARG A 41 -0.96 11.12 9.33
C ARG A 41 0.40 10.48 9.61
N ILE A 42 0.94 9.75 8.63
CA ILE A 42 2.25 9.08 8.73
C ILE A 42 3.37 10.10 8.99
N ALA A 43 3.33 11.24 8.29
CA ALA A 43 4.36 12.27 8.33
C ALA A 43 4.19 13.30 9.45
N ALA A 44 3.14 13.21 10.27
CA ALA A 44 2.89 14.17 11.34
C ALA A 44 4.03 14.17 12.39
N ALA A 45 4.03 15.22 13.21
CA ALA A 45 4.98 15.35 14.31
C ALA A 45 4.83 14.15 15.27
N PRO A 46 5.93 13.52 15.70
CA PRO A 46 5.87 12.39 16.59
C PRO A 46 5.38 12.80 17.98
N VAL A 47 4.63 11.90 18.61
CA VAL A 47 4.21 12.02 20.00
C VAL A 47 4.90 10.96 20.85
N GLU A 48 4.77 11.06 22.18
CA GLU A 48 5.20 9.98 23.06
C GLU A 48 4.39 8.70 22.81
N LEU A 49 5.02 7.54 23.02
CA LEU A 49 4.35 6.25 22.91
C LEU A 49 3.16 6.17 23.89
N PRO A 50 1.92 5.98 23.42
CA PRO A 50 0.77 5.88 24.30
C PRO A 50 0.93 4.75 25.33
N ALA A 51 0.45 4.98 26.56
CA ALA A 51 0.51 3.98 27.62
C ALA A 51 -0.35 2.74 27.32
N ARG A 52 -1.43 2.91 26.54
CA ARG A 52 -2.32 1.85 26.06
C ARG A 52 -2.66 2.12 24.59
N PRO A 53 -1.81 1.68 23.65
CA PRO A 53 -2.09 1.83 22.24
C PRO A 53 -3.32 1.01 21.84
N ASP A 54 -4.16 1.59 21.00
CA ASP A 54 -5.31 0.92 20.38
C ASP A 54 -5.00 0.69 18.89
N PRO A 55 -4.94 -0.56 18.39
CA PRO A 55 -4.59 -0.82 17.01
C PRO A 55 -5.49 -0.16 15.97
N ALA A 56 -6.77 0.07 16.26
CA ALA A 56 -7.69 0.68 15.31
C ALA A 56 -7.55 2.20 15.26
N ARG A 57 -7.29 2.84 16.41
CA ARG A 57 -7.14 4.29 16.52
C ARG A 57 -5.72 4.77 16.22
N ASP A 58 -4.72 4.02 16.70
CA ASP A 58 -3.33 4.44 16.73
C ASP A 58 -2.52 3.85 15.56
N GLN A 59 -3.16 3.14 14.62
CA GLN A 59 -2.56 2.74 13.36
C GLN A 59 -1.94 3.97 12.66
N TYR A 60 -0.65 3.87 12.33
CA TYR A 60 0.18 4.90 11.73
C TYR A 60 0.50 6.11 12.63
N LEU A 61 0.14 6.09 13.91
CA LEU A 61 0.48 7.15 14.85
C LEU A 61 2.00 7.34 14.88
N PRO A 62 2.53 8.53 14.56
CA PRO A 62 3.95 8.79 14.64
C PRO A 62 4.38 8.87 16.10
N VAL A 63 5.40 8.11 16.47
CA VAL A 63 5.92 8.06 17.83
C VAL A 63 7.43 8.29 17.87
N GLU A 64 7.89 8.88 18.96
CA GLU A 64 9.30 8.98 19.31
C GLU A 64 9.54 8.27 20.64
N VAL A 65 10.50 7.34 20.64
CA VAL A 65 10.78 6.48 21.78
C VAL A 65 12.29 6.36 21.99
N SER A 66 12.73 6.70 23.20
CA SER A 66 14.10 6.48 23.65
C SER A 66 14.18 5.23 24.52
N GLY A 67 15.29 4.53 24.43
CA GLY A 67 15.52 3.31 25.18
C GLY A 67 16.81 2.61 24.80
N THR A 68 16.89 1.32 25.12
CA THR A 68 18.03 0.45 24.81
C THR A 68 17.57 -0.77 24.01
N LEU A 69 18.26 -1.10 22.92
CA LEU A 69 18.02 -2.35 22.19
C LEU A 69 18.61 -3.53 22.98
N SER A 70 17.80 -4.56 23.28
CA SER A 70 18.22 -5.67 24.16
C SER A 70 19.02 -6.79 23.49
N GLY A 71 19.35 -6.67 22.20
CA GLY A 71 20.04 -7.71 21.43
C GLY A 71 19.15 -8.91 21.05
N GLU A 72 18.05 -9.10 21.78
CA GLU A 72 16.95 -9.98 21.38
C GLU A 72 16.22 -9.41 20.16
N GLY A 73 15.81 -10.30 19.27
CA GLY A 73 15.01 -9.94 18.11
C GLY A 73 14.87 -11.08 17.13
N LEU A 74 14.27 -10.74 16.00
CA LEU A 74 13.93 -11.67 14.93
C LEU A 74 14.12 -11.02 13.57
N GLN A 75 14.04 -11.84 12.53
CA GLN A 75 14.12 -11.44 11.13
C GLN A 75 12.81 -11.83 10.46
N VAL A 76 12.21 -10.90 9.73
CA VAL A 76 11.04 -11.17 8.89
C VAL A 76 11.47 -11.12 7.44
N LEU A 77 11.24 -12.17 6.67
CA LEU A 77 11.57 -12.20 5.25
C LEU A 77 10.88 -11.05 4.52
N ALA A 78 11.63 -10.31 3.71
CA ALA A 78 11.10 -9.23 2.89
C ALA A 78 11.86 -9.14 1.57
N SER A 79 11.26 -8.44 0.62
CA SER A 79 11.93 -8.05 -0.62
C SER A 79 11.65 -6.60 -0.93
N THR A 80 12.67 -5.93 -1.48
CA THR A 80 12.56 -4.57 -1.99
C THR A 80 12.86 -4.57 -3.48
N ARG A 81 12.30 -3.59 -4.19
CA ARG A 81 12.49 -3.47 -5.65
C ARG A 81 13.96 -3.25 -6.02
N ASP A 82 14.68 -2.49 -5.20
CA ASP A 82 16.03 -2.01 -5.54
C ASP A 82 17.13 -2.90 -4.97
N ALA A 83 16.92 -3.56 -3.82
CA ALA A 83 17.94 -4.36 -3.14
C ALA A 83 17.61 -5.87 -3.09
N GLY A 84 16.55 -6.31 -3.74
CA GLY A 84 16.19 -7.73 -3.84
C GLY A 84 15.71 -8.33 -2.53
N ALA A 85 16.04 -9.59 -2.29
CA ALA A 85 15.64 -10.33 -1.10
C ALA A 85 16.47 -9.94 0.14
N GLY A 86 15.82 -9.92 1.29
CA GLY A 86 16.43 -9.53 2.55
C GLY A 86 15.52 -9.80 3.73
N TYR A 87 15.81 -9.13 4.83
CA TYR A 87 15.09 -9.28 6.08
C TYR A 87 14.74 -7.92 6.66
N ARG A 88 13.53 -7.81 7.21
CA ARG A 88 13.22 -6.74 8.17
C ARG A 88 13.80 -7.12 9.52
N ILE A 89 14.55 -6.21 10.11
CA ILE A 89 15.25 -6.42 11.37
C ILE A 89 14.38 -5.87 12.50
N ILE A 90 13.75 -6.78 13.23
CA ILE A 90 12.88 -6.45 14.36
C ILE A 90 13.65 -6.75 15.66
N ARG A 91 13.76 -5.77 16.53
CA ARG A 91 14.48 -5.88 17.81
C ARG A 91 13.60 -5.47 18.97
N VAL A 92 13.91 -6.00 20.14
CA VAL A 92 13.30 -5.54 21.39
C VAL A 92 13.94 -4.21 21.79
N LEU A 93 13.10 -3.21 21.99
CA LEU A 93 13.44 -1.91 22.55
C LEU A 93 12.91 -1.86 23.98
N GLU A 94 13.83 -1.80 24.94
CA GLU A 94 13.52 -1.49 26.33
C GLU A 94 13.46 0.02 26.47
N THR A 95 12.25 0.55 26.53
CA THR A 95 12.01 2.00 26.64
C THR A 95 12.53 2.54 27.98
N ASP A 96 12.87 3.82 28.04
CA ASP A 96 13.28 4.49 29.29
C ASP A 96 12.18 4.44 30.38
N GLY A 97 10.92 4.23 29.98
CA GLY A 97 9.78 3.98 30.86
C GLY A 97 9.64 2.54 31.36
N GLY A 98 10.58 1.65 31.04
CA GLY A 98 10.61 0.25 31.49
C GLY A 98 9.72 -0.72 30.69
N ARG A 99 9.08 -0.26 29.61
CA ARG A 99 8.30 -1.11 28.70
C ARG A 99 9.20 -1.83 27.71
N ARG A 100 8.85 -3.06 27.35
CA ARG A 100 9.49 -3.83 26.26
C ARG A 100 8.58 -3.79 25.03
N VAL A 101 9.06 -3.20 23.94
CA VAL A 101 8.30 -3.05 22.70
C VAL A 101 9.12 -3.50 21.50
N MET A 102 8.47 -3.79 20.36
CA MET A 102 9.17 -4.14 19.14
C MET A 102 9.48 -2.90 18.30
N ALA A 103 10.71 -2.83 17.81
CA ALA A 103 11.15 -1.85 16.82
C ALA A 103 11.59 -2.55 15.53
N ASP A 104 10.89 -2.29 14.44
CA ASP A 104 11.28 -2.66 13.08
C ASP A 104 12.23 -1.58 12.56
N LEU A 105 13.52 -1.90 12.59
CA LEU A 105 14.62 -0.97 12.29
C LEU A 105 14.79 -0.74 10.78
N GLY A 106 14.13 -1.54 9.95
CA GLY A 106 14.24 -1.49 8.50
C GLY A 106 14.78 -2.78 7.89
N PHE A 107 15.33 -2.66 6.69
CA PHE A 107 15.70 -3.73 5.79
C PHE A 107 17.22 -3.96 5.76
N GLU A 108 17.63 -5.22 5.89
CA GLU A 108 18.97 -5.71 5.65
C GLU A 108 18.94 -6.65 4.43
N SER A 109 19.74 -6.35 3.40
CA SER A 109 19.86 -7.22 2.22
C SER A 109 20.63 -8.50 2.57
N ILE A 110 20.27 -9.63 1.97
CA ILE A 110 21.05 -10.88 2.08
C ILE A 110 22.48 -10.71 1.54
N GLU A 111 22.68 -9.78 0.60
CA GLU A 111 23.99 -9.47 0.02
C GLU A 111 24.83 -8.54 0.90
N SER A 112 24.26 -8.02 2.00
CA SER A 112 24.99 -7.15 2.93
C SER A 112 26.08 -7.93 3.66
N HIS A 113 27.28 -7.35 3.69
CA HIS A 113 28.39 -7.85 4.51
C HIS A 113 28.62 -7.02 5.79
N GLU A 114 27.83 -5.96 5.97
CA GLU A 114 27.90 -5.10 7.15
C GLU A 114 27.21 -5.82 8.32
N LYS A 115 27.84 -5.84 9.49
CA LYS A 115 27.26 -6.47 10.71
C LYS A 115 26.62 -5.37 11.55
N PRO A 116 25.27 -5.27 11.58
CA PRO A 116 24.62 -4.18 12.31
C PRO A 116 24.91 -4.29 13.81
N ARG A 117 25.16 -3.15 14.46
CA ARG A 117 25.13 -3.09 15.93
C ARG A 117 23.67 -2.96 16.35
N LEU A 118 23.14 -4.04 16.92
CA LEU A 118 21.72 -4.18 17.27
C LEU A 118 21.49 -4.16 18.78
N THR A 119 22.39 -3.48 19.50
CA THR A 119 22.40 -3.35 20.95
C THR A 119 22.87 -1.95 21.34
N GLY A 120 22.36 -1.47 22.48
CA GLY A 120 22.76 -0.18 23.05
C GLY A 120 21.67 0.90 22.98
N PRO A 121 21.98 2.11 23.48
CA PRO A 121 21.02 3.19 23.56
C PRO A 121 20.63 3.69 22.17
N ILE A 122 19.34 3.94 21.97
CA ILE A 122 18.78 4.40 20.71
C ILE A 122 17.57 5.29 20.94
N ARG A 123 17.38 6.25 20.05
CA ARG A 123 16.12 6.97 19.86
C ARG A 123 15.50 6.55 18.54
N VAL A 124 14.29 6.03 18.59
CA VAL A 124 13.54 5.57 17.42
C VAL A 124 12.42 6.56 17.16
N ILE A 125 12.41 7.11 15.95
CA ILE A 125 11.28 7.89 15.43
C ILE A 125 10.64 7.02 14.36
N GLY A 126 9.34 6.78 14.48
CA GLY A 126 8.64 5.83 13.61
C GLY A 126 7.13 5.97 13.70
N ASN A 127 6.43 4.95 13.20
CA ASN A 127 4.98 4.87 13.24
C ASN A 127 4.55 3.56 13.89
N LEU A 128 3.48 3.59 14.68
CA LEU A 128 2.82 2.38 15.15
C LEU A 128 2.15 1.67 13.96
N HIS A 129 2.28 0.35 13.88
CA HIS A 129 1.71 -0.41 12.79
C HIS A 129 1.34 -1.83 13.25
N TRP A 130 0.13 -2.26 12.90
CA TRP A 130 -0.31 -3.66 12.98
C TRP A 130 -0.63 -4.17 11.58
N PRO A 131 0.36 -4.69 10.84
CA PRO A 131 0.14 -5.23 9.49
C PRO A 131 -0.72 -6.49 9.51
N ASP A 132 -1.61 -6.61 8.53
CA ASP A 132 -2.35 -7.83 8.24
C ASP A 132 -1.73 -8.49 7.00
N GLU A 133 -0.71 -9.32 7.24
CA GLU A 133 0.16 -9.91 6.20
C GLU A 133 0.08 -11.45 6.14
N VAL A 134 -0.74 -12.07 6.99
CA VAL A 134 -0.84 -13.52 7.08
C VAL A 134 -2.02 -14.02 6.24
N ASP A 135 -1.73 -14.95 5.34
CA ASP A 135 -2.74 -15.65 4.55
C ASP A 135 -2.47 -17.17 4.54
N SER A 136 -3.30 -17.93 3.80
CA SER A 136 -3.17 -19.39 3.69
C SER A 136 -1.89 -19.87 3.00
N TRP A 137 -1.13 -18.97 2.37
CA TRP A 137 0.13 -19.26 1.68
C TRP A 137 1.35 -18.82 2.47
N THR A 138 1.15 -18.07 3.55
CA THR A 138 2.20 -17.62 4.45
C THR A 138 2.75 -18.84 5.20
N PRO A 139 4.04 -19.17 5.05
CA PRO A 139 4.63 -20.29 5.78
C PRO A 139 4.56 -20.07 7.30
N ALA A 140 4.50 -21.17 8.04
CA ALA A 140 4.57 -21.11 9.50
C ALA A 140 5.92 -20.49 9.94
N PRO A 141 5.94 -19.70 11.02
CA PRO A 141 7.18 -19.12 11.52
C PRO A 141 8.15 -20.21 12.01
N GLU A 142 9.45 -19.88 12.05
CA GLU A 142 10.52 -20.72 12.60
C GLU A 142 11.17 -20.03 13.81
N PRO A 143 10.51 -20.01 15.00
CA PRO A 143 10.98 -19.27 16.17
C PRO A 143 12.37 -19.68 16.65
N ASP A 144 12.71 -20.98 16.55
CA ASP A 144 14.02 -21.52 16.94
C ASP A 144 15.18 -20.92 16.14
N LYS A 145 14.89 -20.40 14.93
CA LYS A 145 15.86 -19.72 14.06
C LYS A 145 15.70 -18.20 14.07
N GLY A 146 14.72 -17.67 14.82
CA GLY A 146 14.35 -16.26 14.79
C GLY A 146 13.86 -15.78 13.42
N LEU A 147 13.35 -16.67 12.57
CA LEU A 147 12.92 -16.37 11.21
C LEU A 147 11.39 -16.43 11.08
N PHE A 148 10.82 -15.36 10.53
CA PHE A 148 9.39 -15.19 10.33
C PHE A 148 9.10 -14.78 8.88
N PHE A 149 7.88 -15.03 8.42
CA PHE A 149 7.48 -14.80 7.02
C PHE A 149 6.44 -13.68 6.84
N ALA A 150 5.90 -13.16 7.94
CA ALA A 150 4.96 -12.06 7.97
C ALA A 150 5.10 -11.28 9.29
N ARG A 151 4.68 -10.02 9.31
CA ARG A 151 4.68 -9.18 10.52
C ARG A 151 3.39 -9.34 11.33
N ASP A 152 3.13 -10.55 11.77
CA ASP A 152 2.03 -10.87 12.69
C ASP A 152 2.36 -10.37 14.11
N VAL A 153 1.92 -9.16 14.44
CA VAL A 153 2.34 -8.45 15.66
C VAL A 153 2.09 -9.26 16.95
N PRO A 154 0.92 -9.87 17.19
CA PRO A 154 0.73 -10.78 18.32
C PRO A 154 1.76 -11.91 18.39
N VAL A 155 1.99 -12.62 17.28
CA VAL A 155 2.91 -13.77 17.24
C VAL A 155 4.36 -13.34 17.48
N LEU A 156 4.78 -12.22 16.88
CA LEU A 156 6.11 -11.65 17.11
C LEU A 156 6.29 -11.21 18.57
N ALA A 157 5.26 -10.59 19.14
CA ALA A 157 5.29 -10.09 20.51
C ALA A 157 5.42 -11.23 21.52
N ASP A 158 4.67 -12.31 21.32
CA ASP A 158 4.75 -13.52 22.15
C ASP A 158 6.15 -14.17 22.06
N ALA A 159 6.73 -14.25 20.86
CA ALA A 159 8.07 -14.79 20.66
C ALA A 159 9.18 -13.96 21.35
N LEU A 160 9.00 -12.65 21.47
CA LEU A 160 9.97 -11.73 22.08
C LEU A 160 9.64 -11.36 23.54
N GLY A 161 8.48 -11.77 24.06
CA GLY A 161 7.99 -11.36 25.38
C GLY A 161 7.77 -9.84 25.50
N THR A 162 7.27 -9.20 24.45
CA THR A 162 7.04 -7.76 24.38
C THR A 162 5.55 -7.42 24.39
N GLU A 163 5.22 -6.13 24.52
CA GLU A 163 3.86 -5.68 24.25
C GLU A 163 3.49 -5.92 22.77
N PRO A 164 2.20 -6.22 22.46
CA PRO A 164 1.75 -6.49 21.09
C PRO A 164 1.60 -5.22 20.25
N LEU A 165 2.70 -4.49 20.09
CA LEU A 165 2.82 -3.28 19.27
C LEU A 165 4.15 -3.29 18.52
N LEU A 166 4.14 -2.75 17.31
CA LEU A 166 5.33 -2.62 16.47
C LEU A 166 5.54 -1.17 16.07
N ILE A 167 6.74 -0.65 16.35
CA ILE A 167 7.20 0.65 15.89
C ILE A 167 8.03 0.45 14.63
N VAL A 168 7.52 0.91 13.48
CA VAL A 168 8.28 0.89 12.22
C VAL A 168 9.12 2.16 12.14
N ALA A 169 10.43 2.01 12.24
CA ALA A 169 11.36 3.12 12.25
C ALA A 169 11.38 3.85 10.89
N ARG A 170 11.24 5.18 10.95
CA ARG A 170 11.58 6.08 9.84
C ARG A 170 12.97 6.67 10.00
N ALA A 171 13.42 6.83 11.24
CA ALA A 171 14.75 7.29 11.58
C ALA A 171 15.18 6.74 12.95
N THR A 172 16.48 6.56 13.12
CA THR A 172 17.08 6.14 14.38
C THR A 172 18.30 6.99 14.70
N GLU A 173 18.52 7.26 15.99
CA GLU A 173 19.69 7.95 16.49
C GLU A 173 20.33 7.15 17.65
N PRO A 174 21.57 6.66 17.50
CA PRO A 174 22.38 6.69 16.27
C PRO A 174 21.76 5.83 15.14
N PRO A 175 22.08 6.11 13.86
CA PRO A 175 21.70 5.23 12.76
C PRO A 175 22.24 3.81 12.93
N VAL A 176 21.46 2.82 12.52
CA VAL A 176 21.85 1.41 12.59
C VAL A 176 22.58 1.02 11.31
N ALA A 177 23.91 0.88 11.39
CA ALA A 177 24.73 0.50 10.24
C ALA A 177 24.26 -0.84 9.64
N GLY A 178 24.31 -0.99 8.31
CA GLY A 178 23.84 -2.19 7.60
C GLY A 178 22.33 -2.37 7.48
N VAL A 179 21.52 -1.54 8.16
CA VAL A 179 20.05 -1.60 8.10
C VAL A 179 19.51 -0.29 7.53
N GLN A 180 18.79 -0.39 6.41
CA GLN A 180 18.17 0.76 5.78
C GLN A 180 16.74 0.92 6.30
N PRO A 181 16.36 2.07 6.87
CA PRO A 181 14.99 2.30 7.32
C PRO A 181 13.98 2.03 6.19
N LEU A 182 12.93 1.26 6.50
CA LEU A 182 11.86 0.95 5.57
C LEU A 182 10.53 1.45 6.18
N PRO A 183 10.32 2.78 6.21
CA PRO A 183 9.18 3.39 6.89
C PRO A 183 7.86 2.95 6.29
N VAL A 184 6.78 3.14 7.06
CA VAL A 184 5.44 3.04 6.49
C VAL A 184 5.29 4.11 5.40
N SER A 185 4.82 3.73 4.23
CA SER A 185 4.57 4.66 3.12
C SER A 185 3.31 4.30 2.37
N THR A 186 2.70 5.30 1.73
CA THR A 186 1.57 5.09 0.82
C THR A 186 2.01 4.78 -0.61
N GLU A 187 3.32 4.86 -0.90
CA GLU A 187 3.87 4.75 -2.27
C GLU A 187 3.65 3.37 -2.88
N SER A 188 3.61 2.33 -2.06
CA SER A 188 3.30 0.96 -2.50
C SER A 188 1.84 0.75 -2.87
N ILE A 189 0.93 1.69 -2.53
CA ILE A 189 -0.50 1.58 -2.82
C ILE A 189 -0.78 2.06 -4.25
N PRO A 190 -1.15 1.16 -5.19
CA PRO A 190 -1.32 1.55 -6.59
C PRO A 190 -2.51 2.50 -6.79
N ASN A 191 -2.36 3.45 -7.71
CA ASN A 191 -3.44 4.34 -8.16
C ASN A 191 -3.47 4.47 -9.69
N ARG A 192 -4.11 3.50 -10.37
CA ARG A 192 -4.17 3.43 -11.85
C ARG A 192 -5.44 4.04 -12.44
N HIS A 193 -6.23 4.76 -11.65
CA HIS A 193 -7.54 5.28 -12.08
C HIS A 193 -7.42 6.23 -13.29
N LEU A 194 -6.33 7.00 -13.39
CA LEU A 194 -6.06 7.87 -14.54
C LEU A 194 -5.87 7.09 -15.86
N GLU A 195 -5.17 5.95 -15.85
CA GLU A 195 -5.05 5.08 -17.03
C GLU A 195 -6.42 4.57 -17.50
N TYR A 196 -7.28 4.19 -16.53
CA TYR A 196 -8.64 3.75 -16.83
C TYR A 196 -9.52 4.89 -17.34
N VAL A 197 -9.37 6.12 -16.84
CA VAL A 197 -10.05 7.30 -17.38
C VAL A 197 -9.80 7.39 -18.89
N PHE A 198 -8.53 7.34 -19.32
CA PHE A 198 -8.19 7.37 -20.74
C PHE A 198 -8.78 6.20 -21.51
N THR A 199 -8.75 4.99 -20.95
CA THR A 199 -9.30 3.80 -21.59
C THR A 199 -10.79 3.93 -21.87
N TRP A 200 -11.59 4.35 -20.88
CA TRP A 200 -13.04 4.48 -21.05
C TRP A 200 -13.44 5.60 -22.01
N PHE A 201 -12.77 6.75 -21.94
CA PHE A 201 -13.03 7.83 -22.88
C PHE A 201 -12.54 7.51 -24.31
N ALA A 202 -11.44 6.77 -24.47
CA ALA A 202 -11.00 6.28 -25.77
C ALA A 202 -12.02 5.30 -26.38
N PHE A 203 -12.56 4.37 -25.59
CA PHE A 203 -13.63 3.48 -26.04
C PHE A 203 -14.91 4.25 -26.39
N ALA A 204 -15.31 5.23 -25.56
CA ALA A 204 -16.45 6.09 -25.87
C ALA A 204 -16.26 6.83 -27.20
N PHE A 205 -15.07 7.38 -27.43
CA PHE A 205 -14.71 8.08 -28.67
C PHE A 205 -14.78 7.14 -29.88
N ILE A 206 -14.08 6.01 -29.85
CA ILE A 206 -14.08 5.03 -30.95
C ILE A 206 -15.50 4.53 -31.24
N TRP A 207 -16.27 4.20 -30.19
CA TRP A 207 -17.66 3.76 -30.33
C TRP A 207 -18.54 4.83 -30.98
N SER A 208 -18.36 6.10 -30.61
CA SER A 208 -19.10 7.22 -31.19
C SER A 208 -18.81 7.39 -32.69
N VAL A 209 -17.53 7.26 -33.09
CA VAL A 209 -17.09 7.36 -34.49
C VAL A 209 -17.67 6.22 -35.33
N ILE A 210 -17.54 4.98 -34.85
CA ILE A 210 -18.05 3.79 -35.56
C ILE A 210 -19.58 3.88 -35.67
N SER A 211 -20.27 4.20 -34.58
CA SER A 211 -21.74 4.35 -34.57
C SER A 211 -22.19 5.44 -35.55
N PHE A 212 -21.51 6.59 -35.58
CA PHE A 212 -21.81 7.67 -36.51
C PHE A 212 -21.66 7.25 -37.98
N VAL A 213 -20.55 6.59 -38.33
CA VAL A 213 -20.31 6.10 -39.70
C VAL A 213 -21.34 5.06 -40.10
N MET A 214 -21.68 4.11 -39.22
CA MET A 214 -22.69 3.09 -39.49
C MET A 214 -24.08 3.71 -39.69
N LEU A 215 -24.50 4.64 -38.82
CA LEU A 215 -25.79 5.31 -38.93
C LEU A 215 -25.89 6.14 -40.22
N ARG A 216 -24.82 6.84 -40.63
CA ARG A 216 -24.76 7.54 -41.92
C ARG A 216 -24.91 6.57 -43.09
N ARG A 217 -24.20 5.44 -43.07
CA ARG A 217 -24.31 4.40 -44.12
C ARG A 217 -25.72 3.82 -44.22
N ILE A 218 -26.37 3.54 -43.08
CA ILE A 218 -27.74 3.01 -43.06
C ILE A 218 -28.73 4.04 -43.60
N ARG A 219 -28.57 5.33 -43.25
CA ARG A 219 -29.42 6.42 -43.76
C ARG A 219 -29.29 6.57 -45.27
N LEU A 220 -28.07 6.58 -45.81
CA LEU A 220 -27.80 6.71 -47.26
C LEU A 220 -28.35 5.55 -48.09
N LYS A 221 -28.31 4.31 -47.57
CA LYS A 221 -28.92 3.15 -48.25
C LYS A 221 -30.44 3.24 -48.33
N ARG A 222 -31.09 3.86 -47.34
CA ARG A 222 -32.54 4.01 -47.27
C ARG A 222 -33.10 5.08 -48.22
N THR A 223 -32.26 5.99 -48.70
CA THR A 223 -32.63 7.11 -49.58
C THR A 223 -32.33 6.88 -51.07
N ARG A 224 -31.74 5.73 -51.46
CA ARG A 224 -31.55 5.40 -52.89
C ARG A 224 -32.88 4.92 -53.49
N PRO A 225 -33.41 5.55 -54.56
CA PRO A 225 -34.61 5.06 -55.24
C PRO A 225 -34.29 3.72 -55.90
N GLN A 226 -35.21 2.76 -55.76
CA GLN A 226 -35.14 1.48 -56.44
C GLN A 226 -35.37 1.77 -57.94
N LYS A 227 -34.31 1.75 -58.76
CA LYS A 227 -34.48 1.83 -60.22
C LYS A 227 -35.26 0.58 -60.64
N GLY A 228 -36.50 0.81 -61.09
CA GLY A 228 -37.39 -0.23 -61.61
C GLY A 228 -36.77 -0.96 -62.79
N THR A 229 -37.02 -2.26 -62.84
CA THR A 229 -36.84 -3.14 -64.00
C THR A 229 -37.87 -2.83 -65.07
#